data_AF-A0AAY5KDW4-F1
#
_entry.id   AF-A0AAY5KDW4-F1
#
_cell.length_a   1.000
_cell.length_b   1.000
_cell.length_c   1.000
_cell.angle_alpha   90.00
_cell.angle_beta   90.00
_cell.angle_gamma   90.00
#
_symmetry.space_group_name_H-M   'P 1'
#
loop_
_entity.id
_entity.type
_entity.pdbx_description
1 polymer ?
#
loop_
_entity_poly.entity_id
_entity_poly.type
_entity_poly.pdbx_seq_one_letter_code
_entity_poly.pdbx_strand_id
1 'polypeptide(L)'
;DISIVFITVKVMQSFIWLSIVTAWPGSSVILPCELSPTFDAKPLKVCWYRHDNFFTYKPALFYKDHKTQEDFVDPHYRGRVSLIGELEKGNLSLRLERVTPEDRGEYVCCVSNGDSSCPQYFHHKTKLW
;
A
#
# COMPACT_ATOMS: atom_id res chain seq x y z
N ASP A 1 15.28 29.83 6.82
CA ASP A 1 14.90 28.77 7.76
C ASP A 1 14.41 27.54 7.01
N ILE A 2 15.26 26.51 6.90
CA ILE A 2 14.85 25.22 6.36
C ILE A 2 14.20 24.47 7.52
N SER A 3 12.91 24.70 7.74
CA SER A 3 12.15 23.91 8.70
C SER A 3 12.08 22.48 8.17
N ILE A 4 12.91 21.61 8.72
CA ILE A 4 12.92 20.20 8.42
C ILE A 4 11.62 19.61 8.97
N VAL A 5 10.78 19.10 8.09
CA VAL A 5 9.59 18.32 8.47
C VAL A 5 9.94 16.87 8.22
N PHE A 6 9.80 16.03 9.24
CA PHE A 6 9.90 14.59 9.09
C PHE A 6 8.50 14.01 9.07
N ILE A 7 8.24 13.11 8.13
CA ILE A 7 7.00 12.37 8.04
C ILE A 7 7.28 10.95 8.50
N THR A 8 6.61 10.56 9.58
CA THR A 8 6.69 9.20 10.11
C THR A 8 5.50 8.39 9.61
N VAL A 9 5.81 7.32 8.91
CA VAL A 9 4.86 6.34 8.40
C VAL A 9 5.02 5.06 9.21
N LYS A 10 3.91 4.53 9.68
CA LYS A 10 3.86 3.24 10.36
C LYS A 10 3.37 2.19 9.38
N VAL A 11 4.10 1.11 9.24
CA VAL A 11 3.72 -0.01 8.36
C VAL A 11 3.33 -1.19 9.23
N MET A 12 2.10 -1.64 9.07
CA MET A 12 1.55 -2.83 9.72
C MET A 12 1.47 -3.95 8.68
N GLN A 13 2.18 -5.05 8.92
CA GLN A 13 2.06 -6.24 8.08
C GLN A 13 0.95 -7.16 8.59
N SER A 14 0.61 -8.20 7.80
CA SER A 14 -0.39 -9.20 8.21
C SER A 14 0.04 -9.97 9.47
N PHE A 15 1.34 -10.09 9.69
CA PHE A 15 1.93 -10.46 10.98
C PHE A 15 2.13 -9.15 11.77
N ILE A 16 1.81 -9.11 13.07
CA ILE A 16 1.75 -7.89 13.93
C ILE A 16 3.16 -7.28 14.17
N TRP A 17 3.88 -6.97 13.10
CA TRP A 17 5.16 -6.28 13.06
C TRP A 17 4.90 -4.87 12.58
N LEU A 18 5.33 -3.92 13.40
CA LEU A 18 5.27 -2.50 13.09
C LEU A 18 6.64 -2.05 12.60
N SER A 19 6.75 -1.60 11.35
CA SER A 19 7.95 -0.91 10.86
C SER A 19 7.70 0.59 10.82
N ILE A 20 8.64 1.36 11.35
CA ILE A 20 8.60 2.83 11.30
C ILE A 20 9.52 3.29 10.19
N VAL A 21 8.98 4.03 9.23
CA VAL A 21 9.75 4.62 8.14
C VAL A 21 9.62 6.14 8.19
N THR A 22 10.74 6.84 8.00
CA THR A 22 10.78 8.31 8.02
C THR A 22 11.16 8.85 6.64
N ALA A 23 10.48 9.89 6.20
CA ALA A 23 10.71 10.56 4.93
C ALA A 23 10.67 12.08 5.07
N TRP A 24 11.24 12.77 4.08
CA TRP A 24 11.18 14.23 3.96
C TRP A 24 10.03 14.59 3.00
N PRO A 25 9.30 15.69 3.21
CA PRO A 25 8.39 16.19 2.20
C PRO A 25 9.11 16.40 0.86
N GLY A 26 8.48 15.99 -0.23
CA GLY A 26 9.01 16.02 -1.58
C GLY A 26 9.91 14.83 -1.93
N SER A 27 10.41 14.05 -0.97
CA SER A 27 11.25 12.87 -1.24
C SER A 27 10.44 11.65 -1.66
N SER A 28 11.15 10.54 -1.94
CA SER A 28 10.56 9.21 -2.03
C SER A 28 10.83 8.40 -0.76
N VAL A 29 9.97 7.42 -0.47
CA VAL A 29 10.11 6.48 0.64
C VAL A 29 9.71 5.07 0.21
N ILE A 30 10.31 4.05 0.83
CA ILE A 30 9.96 2.64 0.63
C ILE A 30 9.26 2.12 1.88
N LEU A 31 8.04 1.63 1.73
CA LEU A 31 7.29 0.94 2.78
C LEU A 31 7.53 -0.57 2.64
N PRO A 32 8.18 -1.23 3.59
CA PRO A 32 8.58 -2.63 3.45
C PRO A 32 7.40 -3.59 3.57
N CYS A 33 7.30 -4.55 2.66
CA CYS A 33 6.41 -5.70 2.75
C CYS A 33 7.04 -6.89 2.02
N GLU A 34 7.24 -7.99 2.72
CA GLU A 34 7.84 -9.20 2.17
C GLU A 34 7.03 -10.43 2.58
N LEU A 35 6.93 -11.40 1.68
CA LEU A 35 6.31 -12.68 1.98
C LEU A 35 7.25 -13.54 2.83
N SER A 36 6.68 -14.13 3.88
CA SER A 36 7.35 -15.13 4.71
C SER A 36 6.44 -16.37 4.84
N PRO A 37 6.86 -17.55 4.36
CA PRO A 37 8.08 -17.79 3.57
C PRO A 37 8.08 -17.06 2.22
N THR A 38 9.24 -16.93 1.59
CA THR A 38 9.38 -16.26 0.28
C THR A 38 8.84 -17.14 -0.85
N PHE A 39 7.95 -16.60 -1.69
CA PHE A 39 7.45 -17.25 -2.92
C PHE A 39 6.98 -16.21 -3.94
N ASP A 40 6.70 -16.66 -5.16
CA ASP A 40 6.27 -15.79 -6.26
C ASP A 40 4.92 -15.13 -5.97
N ALA A 41 4.94 -13.80 -5.86
CA ALA A 41 3.77 -12.99 -5.60
C ALA A 41 3.10 -12.47 -6.88
N LYS A 42 3.66 -12.70 -8.07
CA LYS A 42 3.06 -12.29 -9.36
C LYS A 42 1.61 -12.74 -9.54
N PRO A 43 1.20 -13.98 -9.18
CA PRO A 43 -0.19 -14.41 -9.32
C PRO A 43 -1.11 -13.88 -8.21
N LEU A 44 -0.57 -13.24 -7.17
CA LEU A 44 -1.33 -12.76 -6.04
C LEU A 44 -1.91 -11.37 -6.30
N LYS A 45 -2.97 -11.06 -5.57
CA LYS A 45 -3.45 -9.68 -5.43
C LYS A 45 -2.72 -9.02 -4.27
N VAL A 46 -2.24 -7.81 -4.49
CA VAL A 46 -1.53 -7.03 -3.47
C VAL A 46 -2.23 -5.69 -3.34
N CYS A 47 -2.57 -5.32 -2.11
CA CYS A 47 -3.14 -4.02 -1.83
C CYS A 47 -2.38 -3.32 -0.71
N TRP A 48 -2.13 -2.04 -0.91
CA TRP A 48 -1.67 -1.14 0.13
C TRP A 48 -2.80 -0.20 0.52
N TYR A 49 -3.16 -0.15 1.80
CA TYR A 49 -4.19 0.75 2.33
C TYR A 49 -3.62 1.64 3.43
N ARG A 50 -4.13 2.86 3.53
CA ARG A 50 -3.89 3.69 4.72
C ARG A 50 -4.98 3.39 5.76
N HIS A 51 -4.59 2.74 6.85
CA HIS A 51 -5.46 2.25 7.92
C HIS A 51 -6.26 3.36 8.60
N ASP A 52 -5.64 4.52 8.86
CA ASP A 52 -6.26 5.64 9.56
C ASP A 52 -7.28 6.43 8.71
N ASN A 53 -7.39 6.14 7.42
CA ASN A 53 -8.32 6.78 6.51
C ASN A 53 -9.60 5.96 6.34
N PHE A 54 -10.37 5.83 7.43
CA PHE A 54 -11.66 5.12 7.42
C PHE A 54 -12.70 5.68 6.45
N PHE A 55 -12.49 6.89 5.92
CA PHE A 55 -13.41 7.55 4.99
C PHE A 55 -13.15 7.19 3.53
N THR A 56 -11.95 6.72 3.19
CA THR A 56 -11.58 6.41 1.81
C THR A 56 -11.27 4.93 1.70
N TYR A 57 -12.26 4.15 1.30
CA TYR A 57 -12.13 2.70 1.06
C TYR A 57 -11.23 2.35 -0.13
N LYS A 58 -10.52 3.33 -0.72
CA LYS A 58 -9.66 3.12 -1.88
C LYS A 58 -8.21 2.87 -1.44
N PRO A 59 -7.53 1.85 -1.98
CA PRO A 59 -6.13 1.60 -1.67
C PRO A 59 -5.23 2.70 -2.20
N ALA A 60 -4.09 2.86 -1.55
CA ALA A 60 -2.95 3.62 -2.08
C ALA A 60 -2.35 2.93 -3.31
N LEU A 61 -2.33 1.59 -3.35
CA LEU A 61 -1.94 0.81 -4.52
C LEU A 61 -2.75 -0.49 -4.59
N PHE A 62 -3.20 -0.87 -5.79
CA PHE A 62 -3.80 -2.17 -6.05
C PHE A 62 -3.13 -2.86 -7.23
N TYR A 63 -2.52 -4.02 -6.99
CA TYR A 63 -1.93 -4.88 -8.01
C TYR A 63 -2.77 -6.16 -8.15
N LYS A 64 -3.14 -6.47 -9.39
CA LYS A 64 -3.91 -7.65 -9.79
C LYS A 64 -3.67 -7.93 -11.27
N ASP A 65 -3.74 -9.19 -11.70
CA ASP A 65 -3.62 -9.58 -13.11
C ASP A 65 -2.33 -9.03 -13.75
N HIS A 66 -1.21 -9.13 -13.02
CA HIS A 66 0.12 -8.69 -13.43
C HIS A 66 0.29 -7.18 -13.67
N LYS A 67 -0.61 -6.33 -13.16
CA LYS A 67 -0.51 -4.87 -13.29
C LYS A 67 -1.13 -4.11 -12.12
N THR A 68 -0.74 -2.85 -11.99
CA THR A 68 -1.45 -1.90 -11.11
C THR A 68 -2.80 -1.51 -11.73
N GLN A 69 -3.84 -1.43 -10.90
CA GLN A 69 -5.22 -1.17 -11.29
C GLN A 69 -5.62 0.27 -10.88
N GLU A 70 -5.18 1.25 -11.68
CA GLU A 70 -5.27 2.70 -11.38
C GLU A 70 -6.71 3.21 -11.11
N ASP A 71 -7.72 2.59 -11.72
CA ASP A 71 -9.13 3.00 -11.56
C ASP A 71 -9.63 2.84 -10.12
N PHE A 72 -9.05 1.89 -9.39
CA PHE A 72 -9.44 1.55 -8.02
C PHE A 72 -8.59 2.28 -6.97
N VAL A 73 -7.48 2.88 -7.36
CA VAL A 73 -6.55 3.59 -6.49
C VAL A 73 -7.13 4.95 -6.08
N ASP A 74 -6.90 5.34 -4.83
CA ASP A 74 -7.23 6.66 -4.31
C ASP A 74 -6.50 7.75 -5.14
N PRO A 75 -7.23 8.76 -5.68
CA PRO A 75 -6.63 9.84 -6.46
C PRO A 75 -5.43 10.52 -5.81
N HIS A 76 -5.36 10.57 -4.47
CA HIS A 76 -4.23 11.12 -3.74
C HIS A 76 -2.89 10.42 -4.07
N TYR A 77 -2.93 9.13 -4.38
CA TYR A 77 -1.73 8.31 -4.62
C TYR A 77 -1.40 8.08 -6.10
N ARG A 78 -2.32 8.43 -7.02
CA ARG A 78 -2.14 8.18 -8.46
C ARG A 78 -0.86 8.80 -8.99
N GLY A 79 -0.08 8.01 -9.72
CA GLY A 79 1.22 8.41 -10.27
C GLY A 79 2.30 8.73 -9.24
N ARG A 80 2.08 8.40 -7.94
CA ARG A 80 3.06 8.53 -6.86
C ARG A 80 3.49 7.18 -6.29
N VAL A 81 2.79 6.09 -6.62
CA VAL A 81 3.04 4.77 -6.04
C VAL A 81 3.50 3.74 -7.06
N SER A 82 4.37 2.82 -6.65
CA SER A 82 4.78 1.65 -7.43
C SER A 82 5.29 0.52 -6.54
N LEU A 83 5.23 -0.72 -7.03
CA LEU A 83 5.93 -1.85 -6.40
C LEU A 83 7.39 -1.87 -6.87
N ILE A 84 8.34 -2.14 -5.96
CA ILE A 84 9.78 -2.00 -6.26
C ILE A 84 10.41 -3.16 -7.03
N GLY A 85 9.66 -4.22 -7.33
CA GLY A 85 9.90 -5.03 -8.54
C GLY A 85 10.44 -6.45 -8.40
N GLU A 86 10.69 -6.98 -7.20
CA GLU A 86 11.12 -8.38 -7.03
C GLU A 86 9.95 -9.27 -6.58
N LEU A 87 8.83 -9.20 -7.31
CA LEU A 87 7.59 -9.93 -6.97
C LEU A 87 7.79 -11.45 -7.02
N GLU A 88 8.62 -11.95 -7.94
CA GLU A 88 9.00 -13.37 -8.00
C GLU A 88 9.77 -13.84 -6.75
N LYS A 89 10.36 -12.91 -6.00
CA LYS A 89 11.01 -13.17 -4.70
C LYS A 89 10.16 -12.67 -3.53
N GLY A 90 8.85 -12.49 -3.72
CA GLY A 90 7.94 -12.09 -2.65
C GLY A 90 8.15 -10.68 -2.09
N ASN A 91 8.88 -9.79 -2.77
CA ASN A 91 9.04 -8.40 -2.34
C ASN A 91 7.87 -7.55 -2.84
N LEU A 92 7.01 -7.16 -1.92
CA LEU A 92 5.77 -6.40 -2.14
C LEU A 92 5.89 -4.95 -1.66
N SER A 93 7.12 -4.48 -1.43
CA SER A 93 7.37 -3.16 -0.87
C SER A 93 6.88 -2.06 -1.80
N LEU A 94 6.25 -1.04 -1.21
CA LEU A 94 5.69 0.11 -1.92
C LEU A 94 6.72 1.24 -1.96
N ARG A 95 7.01 1.75 -3.15
CA ARG A 95 7.63 3.09 -3.29
C ARG A 95 6.52 4.13 -3.35
N LEU A 96 6.61 5.13 -2.48
CA LEU A 96 5.81 6.34 -2.53
C LEU A 96 6.72 7.53 -2.86
N GLU A 97 6.41 8.24 -3.93
CA GLU A 97 7.13 9.42 -4.43
C GLU A 97 6.41 10.71 -4.07
N ARG A 98 7.15 11.82 -4.04
CA ARG A 98 6.62 13.17 -3.75
C ARG A 98 5.81 13.15 -2.46
N VAL A 99 6.43 12.67 -1.39
CA VAL A 99 5.81 12.52 -0.07
C VAL A 99 5.34 13.89 0.45
N THR A 100 4.18 13.94 1.07
CA THR A 100 3.53 15.14 1.62
C THR A 100 3.13 14.90 3.08
N PRO A 101 2.94 15.93 3.91
CA PRO A 101 2.48 15.75 5.28
C PRO A 101 1.16 14.95 5.40
N GLU A 102 0.31 15.00 4.36
CA GLU A 102 -0.95 14.24 4.27
C GLU A 102 -0.74 12.74 4.05
N ASP A 103 0.46 12.31 3.66
CA ASP A 103 0.83 10.91 3.56
C ASP A 103 1.19 10.29 4.92
N ARG A 104 1.28 11.08 5.99
CA ARG A 104 1.44 10.55 7.34
C ARG A 104 0.31 9.58 7.65
N GLY A 105 0.67 8.41 8.16
CA GLY A 105 -0.32 7.48 8.65
C GLY A 105 0.17 6.06 8.88
N GLU A 106 -0.79 5.21 9.20
CA GLU A 106 -0.61 3.76 9.28
C GLU A 106 -0.95 3.11 7.94
N TYR A 107 -0.06 2.30 7.39
CA TYR A 107 -0.22 1.63 6.10
C TYR A 107 -0.21 0.13 6.29
N VAL A 108 -1.10 -0.57 5.60
CA VAL A 108 -1.25 -2.02 5.66
C VAL A 108 -0.99 -2.63 4.29
N CYS A 109 -0.13 -3.64 4.27
CA CYS A 109 0.09 -4.50 3.12
C CYS A 109 -0.79 -5.75 3.25
N CYS A 110 -1.76 -5.91 2.33
CA CYS A 110 -2.65 -7.05 2.27
C CYS A 110 -2.35 -7.88 1.02
N VAL A 111 -2.30 -9.21 1.17
CA VAL A 111 -1.99 -10.15 0.08
C VAL A 111 -3.07 -11.21 0.00
N SER A 112 -3.51 -11.55 -1.22
CA SER A 112 -4.56 -12.54 -1.49
C SER A 112 -4.19 -13.50 -2.61
N ASN A 113 -4.57 -14.76 -2.44
CA ASN A 113 -4.62 -15.75 -3.52
C ASN A 113 -6.03 -15.89 -4.14
N GLY A 114 -6.99 -15.00 -3.80
CA GLY A 114 -8.40 -15.12 -4.23
C GLY A 114 -9.16 -13.80 -4.24
N ASP A 115 -10.50 -13.85 -4.27
CA ASP A 115 -11.36 -12.64 -4.16
C ASP A 115 -11.45 -12.08 -2.75
N SER A 116 -10.91 -12.77 -1.75
CA SER A 116 -10.99 -12.38 -0.35
C SER A 116 -9.61 -12.13 0.25
N SER A 117 -9.11 -10.90 0.14
CA SER A 117 -8.31 -10.24 1.20
C SER A 117 -7.83 -8.83 0.84
N CYS A 118 -8.59 -8.09 0.03
CA CYS A 118 -8.53 -6.64 0.10
C CYS A 118 -9.88 -6.14 0.67
N PRO A 119 -9.91 -5.22 1.64
CA PRO A 119 -11.16 -4.71 2.26
C PRO A 119 -12.19 -4.09 1.30
N GLN A 120 -11.97 -4.16 -0.01
CA GLN A 120 -12.90 -3.69 -1.04
C GLN A 120 -13.95 -4.69 -1.54
N TYR A 121 -13.88 -5.99 -1.24
CA TYR A 121 -14.90 -6.92 -1.78
C TYR A 121 -16.24 -6.91 -1.03
N PHE A 122 -16.26 -6.51 0.25
CA PHE A 122 -17.49 -6.63 1.05
C PHE A 122 -18.49 -5.49 0.86
N HIS A 123 -18.06 -4.25 0.53
CA HIS A 123 -18.99 -3.11 0.46
C HIS A 123 -19.50 -2.74 -0.93
N HIS A 124 -18.83 -3.14 -2.01
CA HIS A 124 -19.39 -2.98 -3.36
C HIS A 124 -20.47 -4.03 -3.70
N LYS A 125 -20.52 -5.17 -2.99
CA LYS A 125 -21.61 -6.16 -3.14
C LYS A 125 -22.81 -5.96 -2.23
N THR A 126 -22.72 -5.12 -1.19
CA THR A 126 -23.87 -4.81 -0.30
C THR A 126 -24.83 -3.74 -0.85
N LYS A 127 -24.78 -3.43 -2.16
CA LYS A 127 -25.82 -2.67 -2.89
C LYS A 127 -26.39 -3.49 -4.04
N LEU A 128 -26.84 -4.70 -3.74
CA LEU A 128 -27.85 -5.41 -4.53
C LEU A 128 -28.74 -6.11 -3.51
N TRP A 129 -29.69 -5.35 -2.98
CA TRP A 129 -31.11 -5.60 -2.67
C TRP A 129 -31.59 -4.40 -1.84
#